data_AF-A0A918LHK2-F1
#
_entry.id   AF-A0A918LHK2-F1
#
_cell.length_a   1.000
_cell.length_b   1.000
_cell.length_c   1.000
_cell.angle_alpha   90.00
_cell.angle_beta   90.00
_cell.angle_gamma   90.00
#
_symmetry.space_group_name_H-M   'P 1'
#
loop_
_entity.id
_entity.type
_entity.pdbx_description
1 polymer ?
#
loop_
_entity_poly.entity_id
_entity_poly.type
_entity_poly.pdbx_seq_one_letter_code
_entity_poly.pdbx_strand_id
1 'polypeptide(L)'
;MAVIDVFQYGVPAESDFGYAQAVKSGELIHVSGQLSLDEAGEFRHAGDFAAQLTQTHANVDRVLRHYGATRNQVVSQTLYVVDLRQNAAATAEGNRAYFGDHRPAATVLGVTELTFPGQAVEISLLVDTRLPAQGLSSGSGRGESAVPSSRR
;
A
#
# COMPACT_ATOMS: atom_id res chain seq x y z
N MET A 1 -14.32 -5.88 -27.29
CA MET A 1 -13.82 -4.63 -26.70
C MET A 1 -13.17 -4.99 -25.37
N ALA A 2 -11.97 -4.49 -25.08
CA ALA A 2 -11.38 -4.68 -23.76
C ALA A 2 -12.27 -3.97 -22.73
N VAL A 3 -12.74 -4.70 -21.73
CA VAL A 3 -13.53 -4.12 -20.63
C VAL A 3 -12.52 -3.47 -19.69
N ILE A 4 -12.67 -2.16 -19.48
CA ILE A 4 -11.96 -1.45 -18.43
C ILE A 4 -12.75 -1.71 -17.15
N ASP A 5 -12.10 -2.34 -16.18
CA ASP A 5 -12.68 -2.54 -14.85
C ASP A 5 -12.16 -1.43 -13.93
N VAL A 6 -13.08 -0.82 -13.18
CA VAL A 6 -12.84 0.42 -12.43
C VAL A 6 -13.28 0.22 -10.99
N PHE A 7 -12.40 0.58 -10.07
CA PHE A 7 -12.67 0.51 -8.64
C PHE A 7 -12.68 1.90 -8.02
N GLN A 8 -13.70 2.12 -7.18
CA GLN A 8 -13.96 3.35 -6.42
C GLN A 8 -14.30 2.98 -4.98
N TYR A 9 -13.90 3.83 -4.03
CA TYR A 9 -14.35 3.73 -2.64
C TYR A 9 -15.76 4.27 -2.44
N GLY A 10 -16.26 5.11 -3.36
CA GLY A 10 -17.53 5.80 -3.21
C GLY A 10 -17.43 7.04 -2.32
N VAL A 11 -16.26 7.70 -2.32
CA VAL A 11 -16.00 8.90 -1.51
C VAL A 11 -16.13 10.17 -2.36
N PRO A 12 -16.54 11.32 -1.79
CA PRO A 12 -16.78 12.55 -2.56
C PRO A 12 -15.61 12.99 -3.44
N ALA A 13 -14.37 12.77 -2.98
CA ALA A 13 -13.17 13.14 -3.72
C ALA A 13 -13.11 12.53 -5.13
N GLU A 14 -13.67 11.34 -5.35
CA GLU A 14 -13.63 10.68 -6.66
C GLU A 14 -14.46 11.43 -7.71
N SER A 15 -15.64 11.92 -7.33
CA SER A 15 -16.46 12.77 -8.18
C SER A 15 -15.90 14.19 -8.30
N ASP A 16 -15.42 14.76 -7.19
CA ASP A 16 -15.01 16.16 -7.13
C ASP A 16 -13.71 16.41 -7.91
N PHE A 17 -12.78 15.44 -7.90
CA PHE A 17 -11.50 15.52 -8.62
C PHE A 17 -11.45 14.70 -9.91
N GLY A 18 -12.47 13.86 -10.18
CA GLY A 18 -12.60 13.15 -11.45
C GLY A 18 -11.63 11.99 -11.65
N TYR A 19 -11.43 11.16 -10.63
CA TYR A 19 -10.54 9.99 -10.70
C TYR A 19 -11.18 8.74 -10.08
N ALA A 20 -10.59 7.58 -10.39
CA ALA A 20 -10.91 6.30 -9.76
C ALA A 20 -9.75 5.84 -8.87
N GLN A 21 -10.02 5.01 -7.86
CA GLN A 21 -8.94 4.47 -7.00
C GLN A 21 -8.03 3.52 -7.75
N ALA A 22 -8.61 2.76 -8.68
CA ALA A 22 -7.84 1.94 -9.58
C ALA A 22 -8.58 1.64 -10.88
N VAL A 23 -7.80 1.37 -11.91
CA VAL A 23 -8.26 0.92 -13.22
C VAL A 23 -7.49 -0.33 -13.60
N LYS A 24 -8.19 -1.43 -13.89
CA LYS A 24 -7.61 -2.63 -14.48
C LYS A 24 -7.76 -2.60 -16.00
N SER A 25 -6.62 -2.63 -16.68
CA SER A 25 -6.52 -2.68 -18.15
C SER A 25 -5.82 -3.97 -18.55
N GLY A 26 -6.62 -4.97 -18.95
CA GLY A 26 -6.13 -6.33 -19.16
C GLY A 26 -5.62 -6.95 -17.86
N GLU A 27 -4.31 -7.21 -17.78
CA GLU A 27 -3.65 -7.81 -16.61
C GLU A 27 -2.90 -6.81 -15.73
N LEU A 28 -2.94 -5.52 -16.08
CA LEU A 28 -2.31 -4.47 -15.28
C LEU A 28 -3.37 -3.71 -14.49
N ILE A 29 -3.13 -3.51 -13.20
CA ILE A 29 -3.94 -2.63 -12.36
C ILE A 29 -3.12 -1.39 -12.06
N HIS A 30 -3.60 -0.25 -12.54
CA HIS A 30 -3.07 1.06 -12.18
C HIS A 30 -3.81 1.54 -10.94
N VAL A 31 -3.07 1.74 -9.84
CA VAL A 31 -3.62 2.22 -8.57
C VAL A 31 -3.26 3.69 -8.42
N SER A 32 -4.27 4.54 -8.27
CA SER A 32 -4.12 5.96 -7.99
C SER A 32 -3.43 6.20 -6.65
N GLY A 33 -2.98 7.43 -6.41
CA GLY A 33 -2.38 7.82 -5.13
C GLY A 33 -3.27 7.45 -3.95
N GLN A 34 -2.80 6.50 -3.15
CA GLN A 34 -3.42 6.13 -1.89
C GLN A 34 -2.81 6.96 -0.77
N LEU A 35 -3.65 7.41 0.15
CA LEU A 35 -3.28 8.24 1.30
C LEU A 35 -4.14 7.86 2.51
N SER A 36 -3.94 8.55 3.64
CA SER A 36 -4.60 8.26 4.92
C SER A 36 -6.07 8.73 4.97
N LEU A 37 -6.91 8.17 4.11
CA LEU A 37 -8.36 8.30 4.20
C LEU A 37 -8.95 7.13 4.99
N ASP A 38 -10.02 7.38 5.75
CA ASP A 38 -10.84 6.31 6.32
C ASP A 38 -11.95 5.86 5.36
N GLU A 39 -12.84 4.98 5.83
CA GLU A 39 -13.95 4.45 5.03
C GLU A 39 -14.99 5.51 4.62
N ALA A 40 -15.09 6.61 5.35
CA ALA A 40 -15.96 7.74 5.03
C ALA A 40 -15.29 8.74 4.06
N GLY A 41 -14.01 8.53 3.72
CA GLY A 41 -13.24 9.44 2.89
C GLY A 41 -12.69 10.65 3.67
N GLU A 42 -12.65 10.59 4.99
CA GLU A 42 -12.06 11.64 5.83
C GLU A 42 -10.55 11.42 5.98
N PHE A 43 -9.77 12.49 5.84
CA PHE A 43 -8.33 12.44 6.08
C PHE A 43 -8.02 12.25 7.57
N ARG A 44 -7.14 11.30 7.88
CA ARG A 44 -6.75 10.90 9.23
C ARG A 44 -5.25 11.10 9.48
N HIS A 45 -4.90 11.12 10.76
CA HIS A 45 -3.50 11.11 11.22
C HIS A 45 -2.65 12.32 10.76
N ALA A 46 -3.26 13.50 10.63
CA ALA A 46 -2.54 14.72 10.26
C ALA A 46 -1.29 14.94 11.16
N GLY A 47 -0.12 15.11 10.54
CA GLY A 47 1.16 15.29 11.24
C GLY A 47 1.81 14.01 11.80
N ASP A 48 1.16 12.85 11.73
CA ASP A 48 1.73 11.56 12.12
C ASP A 48 2.07 10.72 10.87
N PHE A 49 3.32 10.81 10.42
CA PHE A 49 3.79 10.11 9.22
C PHE A 49 3.62 8.59 9.31
N ALA A 50 3.92 7.98 10.46
CA ALA A 50 3.89 6.53 10.61
C ALA A 50 2.46 5.99 10.54
N ALA A 51 1.53 6.63 11.26
CA ALA A 51 0.12 6.27 11.21
C ALA A 51 -0.49 6.52 9.83
N GLN A 52 -0.10 7.61 9.14
CA GLN A 52 -0.52 7.83 7.76
C GLN A 52 -0.02 6.72 6.82
N LEU A 53 1.25 6.34 6.91
CA LEU A 53 1.82 5.30 6.06
C LEU A 53 1.13 3.94 6.27
N THR A 54 0.80 3.59 7.51
CA THR A 54 0.02 2.38 7.81
C THR A 54 -1.38 2.43 7.19
N GLN A 55 -2.11 3.53 7.34
CA GLN A 55 -3.44 3.66 6.75
C GLN A 55 -3.39 3.68 5.21
N THR A 56 -2.39 4.34 4.62
CA THR A 56 -2.16 4.35 3.17
C THR A 56 -1.98 2.93 2.63
N HIS A 57 -1.19 2.09 3.30
CA HIS A 57 -1.04 0.69 2.94
C HIS A 57 -2.35 -0.12 3.13
N ALA A 58 -3.12 0.14 4.18
CA ALA A 58 -4.43 -0.51 4.37
C ALA A 58 -5.43 -0.16 3.25
N ASN A 59 -5.36 1.08 2.74
CA ASN A 59 -6.14 1.52 1.60
C ASN A 59 -5.67 0.82 0.32
N VAL A 60 -4.35 0.72 0.07
CA VAL A 60 -3.82 -0.13 -1.00
C VAL A 60 -4.38 -1.56 -0.92
N ASP A 61 -4.34 -2.18 0.26
CA ASP A 61 -4.86 -3.54 0.44
C ASP A 61 -6.36 -3.65 0.10
N ARG A 62 -7.14 -2.57 0.31
CA ARG A 62 -8.56 -2.52 -0.09
C ARG A 62 -8.73 -2.56 -1.60
N VAL A 63 -7.89 -1.81 -2.33
CA VAL A 63 -7.85 -1.88 -3.81
C VAL A 63 -7.44 -3.27 -4.27
N LEU A 64 -6.35 -3.82 -3.73
CA LEU A 64 -5.84 -5.13 -4.14
C LEU A 64 -6.87 -6.24 -3.91
N ARG A 65 -7.54 -6.23 -2.74
CA ARG A 65 -8.61 -7.18 -2.41
C ARG A 65 -9.76 -7.17 -3.40
N HIS A 66 -10.15 -6.00 -3.90
CA HIS A 66 -11.23 -5.89 -4.89
C HIS A 66 -10.92 -6.73 -6.15
N TYR A 67 -9.67 -6.70 -6.62
CA TYR A 67 -9.23 -7.44 -7.80
C TYR A 67 -8.72 -8.87 -7.51
N GLY A 68 -8.81 -9.33 -6.25
CA GLY A 68 -8.20 -10.60 -5.82
C GLY A 68 -6.68 -10.62 -5.94
N ALA A 69 -6.03 -9.45 -5.99
CA ALA A 69 -4.60 -9.30 -6.09
C ALA A 69 -3.94 -9.24 -4.70
N THR A 70 -2.63 -9.45 -4.65
CA THR A 70 -1.84 -9.30 -3.41
C THR A 70 -0.62 -8.43 -3.62
N ARG A 71 -0.04 -7.91 -2.53
CA ARG A 71 1.14 -7.02 -2.55
C ARG A 71 2.34 -7.61 -3.31
N ASN A 72 2.45 -8.93 -3.41
CA ASN A 72 3.52 -9.63 -4.15
C ASN A 72 3.41 -9.45 -5.67
N GLN A 73 2.26 -9.00 -6.16
CA GLN A 73 2.03 -8.71 -7.58
C GLN A 73 2.29 -7.23 -7.91
N VAL A 74 2.59 -6.39 -6.92
CA VAL A 74 3.01 -5.01 -7.14
C VAL A 74 4.38 -5.03 -7.83
N VAL A 75 4.49 -4.47 -9.02
CA VAL A 75 5.75 -4.43 -9.79
C VAL A 75 6.47 -3.11 -9.65
N SER A 76 5.73 -2.03 -9.39
CA SER A 76 6.28 -0.69 -9.22
C SER A 76 5.49 0.11 -8.20
N GLN A 77 6.19 0.95 -7.44
CA GLN A 77 5.61 1.95 -6.54
C GLN A 77 6.28 3.32 -6.71
N THR A 78 5.48 4.38 -6.58
CA THR A 78 5.98 5.75 -6.42
C THR A 78 5.44 6.31 -5.11
N LEU A 79 6.33 6.78 -4.25
CA LEU A 79 5.99 7.43 -2.99
C LEU A 79 6.30 8.91 -3.10
N TYR A 80 5.34 9.74 -2.70
CA TYR A 80 5.49 11.18 -2.52
C TYR A 80 5.50 11.46 -1.03
N VAL A 81 6.58 12.07 -0.53
CA VAL A 81 6.81 12.27 0.89
C VAL A 81 7.14 13.72 1.18
N VAL A 82 6.38 14.35 2.06
CA VAL A 82 6.73 15.66 2.64
C VAL A 82 7.81 15.43 3.71
N ASP A 83 8.78 16.33 3.78
CA ASP A 83 9.93 16.21 4.71
C ASP A 83 10.66 14.86 4.60
N LEU A 84 10.92 14.40 3.37
CA LEU A 84 11.49 13.08 3.09
C LEU A 84 12.77 12.78 3.88
N ARG A 85 13.67 13.75 4.06
CA ARG A 85 14.92 13.48 4.80
C ARG A 85 14.64 13.11 6.26
N GLN A 86 13.64 13.73 6.87
CA GLN A 86 13.18 13.47 8.23
C GLN A 86 12.41 12.14 8.29
N ASN A 87 11.60 11.86 7.27
CA ASN A 87 10.74 10.68 7.20
C ASN A 87 11.40 9.45 6.53
N ALA A 88 12.66 9.53 6.09
CA ALA A 88 13.31 8.49 5.30
C ALA A 88 13.41 7.13 6.02
N ALA A 89 13.75 7.16 7.31
CA ALA A 89 13.86 5.94 8.11
C ALA A 89 12.49 5.25 8.26
N ALA A 90 11.45 6.02 8.62
CA ALA A 90 10.08 5.52 8.75
C ALA A 90 9.52 5.04 7.41
N THR A 91 9.83 5.72 6.30
CA THR A 91 9.46 5.30 4.94
C THR A 91 10.06 3.92 4.63
N ALA A 92 11.35 3.74 4.90
CA ALA A 92 12.05 2.50 4.63
C ALA A 92 11.56 1.34 5.52
N GLU A 93 11.28 1.62 6.80
CA GLU A 93 10.73 0.64 7.73
C GLU A 93 9.31 0.21 7.32
N GLY A 94 8.42 1.17 7.06
CA GLY A 94 7.05 0.90 6.66
C GLY A 94 6.98 0.12 5.35
N ASN A 95 7.80 0.44 4.35
CA ASN A 95 7.86 -0.34 3.11
C ASN A 95 8.34 -1.78 3.34
N ARG A 96 9.37 -1.99 4.17
CA ARG A 96 9.83 -3.36 4.49
C ARG A 96 8.76 -4.16 5.24
N ALA A 97 8.09 -3.53 6.20
CA ALA A 97 7.01 -4.15 6.95
C ALA A 97 5.83 -4.51 6.04
N TYR A 98 5.46 -3.60 5.13
CA TYR A 98 4.36 -3.81 4.20
C TYR A 98 4.67 -4.85 3.13
N PHE A 99 5.85 -4.86 2.51
CA PHE A 99 6.14 -5.81 1.42
C PHE A 99 6.77 -7.14 1.89
N GLY A 100 7.24 -7.23 3.13
CA GLY A 100 7.90 -8.44 3.64
C GLY A 100 9.20 -8.74 2.89
N ASP A 101 9.26 -9.87 2.20
CA ASP A 101 10.40 -10.25 1.33
C ASP A 101 10.27 -9.72 -0.11
N HIS A 102 9.07 -9.30 -0.52
CA HIS A 102 8.83 -8.76 -1.86
C HIS A 102 9.54 -7.42 -2.07
N ARG A 103 10.07 -7.18 -3.26
CA ARG A 103 10.84 -5.96 -3.59
C ARG A 103 10.36 -5.39 -4.94
N PRO A 104 9.29 -4.60 -4.98
CA PRO A 104 8.89 -3.91 -6.21
C PRO A 104 9.94 -2.86 -6.61
N ALA A 105 9.96 -2.48 -7.89
CA ALA A 105 10.66 -1.26 -8.30
C ALA A 105 10.07 -0.07 -7.52
N ALA A 106 10.90 0.88 -7.11
CA ALA A 106 10.47 1.97 -6.24
C ALA A 106 11.12 3.30 -6.60
N THR A 107 10.32 4.36 -6.60
CA THR A 107 10.78 5.75 -6.61
C THR A 107 10.22 6.47 -5.38
N VAL A 108 11.04 7.25 -4.69
CA VAL A 108 10.62 8.07 -3.54
C VAL A 108 11.01 9.51 -3.81
N LEU A 109 10.03 10.40 -3.80
CA LEU A 109 10.20 11.82 -4.11
C LEU A 109 9.91 12.66 -2.86
N GLY A 110 10.82 13.57 -2.55
CA GLY A 110 10.55 14.65 -1.61
C GLY A 110 9.69 15.70 -2.29
N VAL A 111 8.49 15.96 -1.77
CA VAL A 111 7.57 16.96 -2.31
C VAL A 111 7.32 18.07 -1.29
N THR A 112 6.89 19.25 -1.77
CA THR A 112 6.62 20.41 -0.92
C THR A 112 5.30 20.32 -0.18
N GLU A 113 4.29 19.70 -0.80
CA GLU A 113 2.94 19.55 -0.25
C GLU A 113 2.17 18.42 -0.93
N LEU A 114 1.03 18.06 -0.33
CA LEU A 114 0.06 17.09 -0.82
C LEU A 114 -1.37 17.65 -0.59
N THR A 115 -2.39 16.90 -1.00
CA THR A 115 -3.79 17.37 -1.08
C THR A 115 -4.36 17.89 0.25
N PHE A 116 -4.09 17.21 1.36
CA PHE A 116 -4.67 17.58 2.67
C PHE A 116 -3.65 18.29 3.57
N PRO A 117 -4.09 19.30 4.36
CA PRO A 117 -3.26 19.89 5.41
C PRO A 117 -2.76 18.81 6.39
N GLY A 118 -1.44 18.73 6.55
CA GLY A 118 -0.80 17.72 7.41
C GLY A 118 -0.64 16.33 6.77
N GLN A 119 -0.99 16.15 5.50
CA GLN A 119 -0.65 14.97 4.72
C GLN A 119 0.86 14.95 4.45
N ALA A 120 1.47 13.82 4.78
CA ALA A 120 2.92 13.63 4.71
C ALA A 120 3.33 12.51 3.73
N VAL A 121 2.39 11.66 3.31
CA VAL A 121 2.66 10.57 2.38
C VAL A 121 1.51 10.27 1.43
N GLU A 122 1.84 9.92 0.20
CA GLU A 122 0.95 9.37 -0.81
C GLU A 122 1.69 8.31 -1.64
N ILE A 123 1.02 7.20 -1.99
CA ILE A 123 1.62 6.07 -2.70
C ILE A 123 0.76 5.66 -3.89
N SER A 124 1.33 5.65 -5.09
CA SER A 124 0.72 5.06 -6.29
C SER A 124 1.46 3.79 -6.72
N LEU A 125 0.74 2.83 -7.29
CA LEU A 125 1.27 1.50 -7.59
C LEU A 125 0.86 1.02 -8.98
N LEU A 126 1.71 0.14 -9.54
CA LEU A 126 1.38 -0.72 -10.68
C LEU A 126 1.42 -2.17 -10.23
N VAL A 127 0.36 -2.91 -10.54
CA VAL A 127 0.21 -4.33 -10.22
C VAL A 127 0.11 -5.14 -11.52
N ASP A 128 0.76 -6.29 -11.57
CA ASP A 128 0.67 -7.24 -12.68
C ASP A 128 0.02 -8.55 -12.21
N THR A 129 -1.24 -8.77 -12.61
CA THR A 129 -2.03 -9.94 -12.18
C THR A 129 -1.55 -11.25 -12.80
N ARG A 130 -0.61 -11.23 -13.75
CA ARG A 130 0.04 -12.44 -14.27
C ARG A 130 1.04 -13.04 -13.27
N LEU A 131 1.52 -12.25 -12.32
CA LEU A 131 2.41 -12.73 -11.26
C LEU A 131 1.64 -13.58 -10.24
N PRO A 132 2.28 -14.55 -9.58
CA PRO A 132 1.59 -15.38 -8.61
C PRO A 132 1.15 -14.56 -7.39
N ALA A 133 -0.15 -14.59 -7.09
CA ALA A 133 -0.66 -14.13 -5.82
C ALA A 133 -0.19 -15.09 -4.72
N GLN A 134 0.63 -14.60 -3.77
CA GLN A 134 0.92 -15.35 -2.56
C GLN A 134 -0.21 -15.14 -1.55
N GLY A 135 -0.68 -16.23 -0.92
CA GLY A 135 -1.61 -16.14 0.19
C GLY A 135 -0.99 -15.32 1.33
N LEU A 136 -1.81 -14.50 2.00
CA LEU A 136 -1.44 -13.85 3.26
C LEU A 136 -1.08 -14.98 4.24
N SER A 137 0.21 -15.30 4.39
CA SER A 137 0.63 -16.33 5.33
C SER A 137 0.26 -15.85 6.74
N SER A 138 -0.73 -16.50 7.33
CA SER A 138 -1.00 -16.39 8.76
C SER A 138 0.24 -16.91 9.48
N GLY A 139 1.07 -16.00 9.98
CA GLY A 139 2.26 -16.37 10.74
C GLY A 139 1.87 -17.07 12.04
N SER A 140 2.08 -18.37 12.12
CA SER A 140 2.27 -19.06 13.41
C SER A 140 3.00 -20.39 13.19
N GLY A 141 4.32 -20.35 13.40
CA GLY A 141 5.16 -21.53 13.48
C GLY A 141 6.41 -21.17 14.27
N ARG A 142 6.25 -20.77 15.54
CA ARG A 142 7.39 -20.75 16.46
C ARG A 142 7.86 -22.19 16.61
N GLY A 143 9.09 -22.45 16.15
CA GLY A 143 9.74 -23.73 16.32
C GLY A 143 9.79 -24.12 17.79
N GLU A 144 9.20 -25.26 18.08
CA GLU A 144 9.33 -25.94 19.36
C GLU A 144 10.78 -26.41 19.48
N SER A 145 11.56 -25.77 20.35
CA SER A 145 12.91 -26.22 20.68
C SER A 145 12.80 -27.50 21.51
N ALA A 146 13.09 -28.64 20.88
CA ALA A 146 13.23 -29.90 21.60
C ALA A 146 14.43 -29.82 22.57
N VAL A 147 14.14 -29.83 23.86
CA VAL A 147 15.14 -30.05 24.92
C VAL A 147 15.40 -31.55 25.01
N PRO A 148 16.63 -32.05 24.82
CA PRO A 148 16.90 -33.48 24.99
C PRO A 148 16.96 -33.81 26.49
N SER A 149 16.12 -34.75 26.93
CA SER A 149 16.15 -35.30 28.28
C SER A 149 17.44 -36.09 28.49
N SER A 150 18.34 -35.60 29.35
CA SER A 150 19.48 -36.37 29.84
C SER A 150 19.00 -37.43 30.83
N ARG A 151 19.13 -38.71 30.46
CA ARG A 151 19.14 -39.82 31.42
C ARG A 151 20.54 -39.91 32.04
N ARG A 152 20.63 -39.75 33.35
CA ARG A 152 21.46 -40.54 34.28
C ARG A 152 21.05 -40.22 35.71
#